data_AF-A0A4Z0Q376-F1
#
_entry.id   AF-A0A4Z0Q376-F1
#
_cell.length_a   1.000
_cell.length_b   1.000
_cell.length_c   1.000
_cell.angle_alpha   90.00
_cell.angle_beta   90.00
_cell.angle_gamma   90.00
#
_symmetry.space_group_name_H-M   'P 1'
#
loop_
_entity.id
_entity.type
_entity.pdbx_description
1 polymer ?
#
loop_
_entity_poly.entity_id
_entity_poly.type
_entity_poly.pdbx_seq_one_letter_code
_entity_poly.pdbx_strand_id
1 'polypeptide(L)'
;MRRFFLLTFGLTTGLALAQAPAFTSGPTSTALTLKVNGTPVAVDTTFSRLEVSTGVNKVLSINLVRTDSPDDQGLTILIDRFPVTVGQYRFKEILSGQVRDASYRQGNTTAYSNACGLNDGLVQVLAIDAQQHTIRGTFRAVLCDAESRAGSKRRRFVMEGSFQGRYVAQ
;
A
#
# COMPACT_ATOMS: atom_id res chain seq x y z
N MET A 1 74.40 9.85 8.89
CA MET A 1 72.99 10.31 8.91
C MET A 1 72.25 9.65 7.75
N ARG A 2 71.26 8.79 8.01
CA ARG A 2 70.11 8.52 7.13
C ARG A 2 69.15 7.58 7.87
N ARG A 3 68.08 8.15 8.42
CA ARG A 3 66.98 7.43 9.06
C ARG A 3 65.98 7.03 7.98
N PHE A 4 65.72 5.74 7.82
CA PHE A 4 64.61 5.20 7.04
C PHE A 4 63.35 5.27 7.90
N PHE A 5 62.37 6.08 7.50
CA PHE A 5 61.05 6.16 8.14
C PHE A 5 60.08 5.30 7.33
N LEU A 6 59.60 4.20 7.94
CA LEU A 6 58.54 3.36 7.41
C LEU A 6 57.19 4.04 7.66
N LEU A 7 56.46 4.34 6.58
CA LEU A 7 55.09 4.84 6.60
C LEU A 7 54.14 3.65 6.38
N THR A 8 53.54 3.15 7.46
CA THR A 8 52.40 2.23 7.41
C THR A 8 51.10 3.04 7.31
N PHE A 9 50.50 3.07 6.12
CA PHE A 9 49.13 3.55 5.92
C PHE A 9 48.15 2.42 6.24
N GLY A 10 47.47 2.52 7.39
CA GLY A 10 46.31 1.70 7.70
C GLY A 10 45.05 2.31 7.07
N LEU A 11 44.48 1.64 6.07
CA LEU A 11 43.16 1.96 5.52
C LEU A 11 42.13 1.02 6.16
N THR A 12 41.53 1.48 7.27
CA THR A 12 40.31 0.86 7.80
C THR A 12 39.13 1.38 7.00
N THR A 13 38.68 0.60 6.02
CA THR A 13 37.40 0.84 5.35
C THR A 13 36.26 0.50 6.31
N GLY A 14 35.67 1.54 6.91
CA GLY A 14 34.44 1.43 7.69
C GLY A 14 33.28 1.03 6.79
N LEU A 15 32.73 -0.17 7.01
CA LEU A 15 31.45 -0.60 6.48
C LEU A 15 30.35 0.24 7.14
N ALA A 16 29.93 1.31 6.46
CA ALA A 16 28.71 2.02 6.80
C ALA A 16 27.51 1.11 6.44
N LEU A 17 27.04 0.36 7.43
CA LEU A 17 25.73 -0.29 7.38
C LEU A 17 24.68 0.80 7.18
N ALA A 18 24.07 0.83 5.99
CA ALA A 18 22.88 1.61 5.73
C ALA A 18 21.77 1.10 6.66
N GLN A 19 21.61 1.76 7.80
CA GLN A 19 20.50 1.48 8.72
C GLN A 19 19.20 1.80 7.99
N ALA A 20 18.36 0.79 7.82
CA ALA A 20 16.98 1.01 7.41
C ALA A 20 16.33 2.00 8.40
N PRO A 21 15.55 2.98 7.93
CA PRO A 21 14.94 3.97 8.82
C PRO A 21 14.08 3.24 9.86
N ALA A 22 14.46 3.39 11.13
CA ALA A 22 13.77 2.76 12.25
C ALA A 22 12.31 3.22 12.33
N PHE A 23 11.44 2.34 12.80
CA PHE A 23 10.13 2.73 13.28
C PHE A 23 10.32 3.66 14.48
N THR A 24 10.19 4.96 14.27
CA THR A 24 10.04 5.90 15.40
C THR A 24 8.77 5.51 16.14
N SER A 25 8.89 5.21 17.43
CA SER A 25 7.78 4.91 18.34
C SER A 25 6.82 6.11 18.42
N GLY A 26 5.97 6.24 17.39
CA GLY A 26 4.82 7.13 17.36
C GLY A 26 3.57 6.35 17.77
N PRO A 27 2.45 7.05 18.03
CA PRO A 27 1.25 6.44 18.57
C PRO A 27 0.82 5.24 17.74
N THR A 28 0.39 4.18 18.44
CA THR A 28 -0.22 2.95 17.93
C THR A 28 -1.57 3.20 17.22
N SER A 29 -1.83 4.42 16.76
CA SER A 29 -3.06 4.80 16.07
C SER A 29 -2.92 4.51 14.59
N THR A 30 -3.86 3.73 14.07
CA THR A 30 -4.03 3.52 12.63
C THR A 30 -4.23 4.87 11.93
N ALA A 31 -3.27 5.25 11.08
CA ALA A 31 -3.28 6.46 10.28
C ALA A 31 -3.54 6.06 8.82
N LEU A 32 -4.73 6.39 8.34
CA LEU A 32 -5.19 6.08 6.99
C LEU A 32 -5.60 7.37 6.30
N THR A 33 -5.15 7.56 5.07
CA THR A 33 -5.54 8.69 4.25
C THR A 33 -6.07 8.22 2.91
N LEU A 34 -7.05 8.96 2.37
CA LEU A 34 -7.61 8.72 1.06
C LEU A 34 -7.77 10.04 0.32
N LYS A 35 -7.41 10.03 -0.95
CA LYS A 35 -7.72 11.05 -1.94
C LYS A 35 -8.44 10.37 -3.10
N VAL A 36 -9.54 10.98 -3.54
CA VAL A 36 -10.29 10.56 -4.72
C VAL A 36 -10.16 11.68 -5.75
N ASN A 37 -9.52 11.39 -6.89
CA ASN A 37 -9.19 12.37 -7.93
C ASN A 37 -8.41 13.58 -7.38
N GLY A 38 -7.47 13.34 -6.48
CA GLY A 38 -6.67 14.38 -5.82
C GLY A 38 -7.37 15.09 -4.65
N THR A 39 -8.69 14.95 -4.50
CA THR A 39 -9.45 15.55 -3.41
C THR A 39 -9.38 14.68 -2.15
N PRO A 40 -8.95 15.20 -1.00
CA PRO A 40 -8.96 14.46 0.26
C PRO A 40 -10.38 14.02 0.65
N VAL A 41 -10.50 12.78 1.10
CA VAL A 41 -11.75 12.20 1.62
C VAL A 41 -11.50 11.73 3.04
N ALA A 42 -12.39 12.12 3.96
CA ALA A 42 -12.32 11.69 5.35
C ALA A 42 -12.52 10.18 5.46
N VAL A 43 -11.60 9.52 6.16
CA VAL A 43 -11.62 8.06 6.38
C VAL A 43 -12.00 7.79 7.81
N ASP A 44 -12.94 6.88 8.01
CA ASP A 44 -13.27 6.37 9.34
C ASP A 44 -12.25 5.31 9.74
N THR A 45 -11.31 5.68 10.61
CA THR A 45 -10.28 4.78 11.12
C THR A 45 -10.80 3.72 12.08
N THR A 46 -12.04 3.85 12.57
CA THR A 46 -12.70 2.87 13.46
C THR A 46 -13.23 1.67 12.69
N PHE A 47 -13.73 1.87 11.47
CA PHE A 47 -14.26 0.80 10.61
C PHE A 47 -13.31 0.37 9.50
N SER A 48 -12.33 1.20 9.16
CA SER A 48 -11.27 0.81 8.23
C SER A 48 -10.37 -0.28 8.83
N ARG A 49 -9.81 -1.13 7.97
CA ARG A 49 -9.02 -2.31 8.37
C ARG A 49 -7.77 -2.45 7.50
N LEU A 50 -6.69 -2.89 8.15
CA LEU A 50 -5.49 -3.41 7.51
C LEU A 50 -5.36 -4.87 7.93
N GLU A 51 -5.38 -5.78 6.98
CA GLU A 51 -5.36 -7.22 7.24
C GLU A 51 -4.26 -7.87 6.40
N VAL A 52 -3.54 -8.80 7.01
CA VAL A 52 -2.55 -9.61 6.32
C VAL A 52 -2.92 -11.05 6.57
N SER A 53 -3.54 -11.69 5.57
CA SER A 53 -3.86 -13.11 5.66
C SER A 53 -2.61 -13.96 5.41
N THR A 54 -2.35 -14.89 6.31
CA THR A 54 -1.19 -15.79 6.30
C THR A 54 -1.56 -17.23 5.86
N GLY A 55 -2.85 -17.50 5.62
CA GLY A 55 -3.44 -18.80 5.28
C GLY A 55 -3.53 -19.16 3.78
N VAL A 56 -4.64 -19.76 3.34
CA VAL A 56 -4.90 -20.05 1.91
C VAL A 56 -5.50 -18.79 1.26
N ASN A 57 -4.97 -18.35 0.12
CA ASN A 57 -5.22 -17.02 -0.48
C ASN A 57 -4.64 -15.86 0.34
N LYS A 58 -3.33 -15.92 0.59
CA LYS A 58 -2.58 -14.92 1.38
C LYS A 58 -2.64 -13.56 0.71
N VAL A 59 -3.29 -12.60 1.37
CA VAL A 59 -3.57 -11.28 0.82
C VAL A 59 -3.26 -10.20 1.85
N LEU A 60 -2.56 -9.14 1.43
CA LEU A 60 -2.64 -7.84 2.10
C LEU A 60 -3.91 -7.14 1.64
N SER A 61 -4.81 -6.87 2.58
CA SER A 61 -6.07 -6.19 2.35
C SER A 61 -6.03 -4.82 3.03
N ILE A 62 -6.34 -3.78 2.25
CA ILE A 62 -6.49 -2.40 2.71
C ILE A 62 -7.94 -2.01 2.47
N ASN A 63 -8.72 -1.91 3.54
CA ASN A 63 -10.13 -1.54 3.51
C ASN A 63 -10.30 -0.16 4.15
N LEU A 64 -10.66 0.85 3.35
CA LEU A 64 -10.87 2.22 3.80
C LEU A 64 -12.34 2.59 3.67
N VAL A 65 -12.99 2.77 4.81
CA VAL A 65 -14.37 3.25 4.91
C VAL A 65 -14.37 4.77 4.97
N ARG A 66 -15.25 5.42 4.22
CA ARG A 66 -15.39 6.88 4.27
C ARG A 66 -16.25 7.29 5.46
N THR A 67 -15.90 8.39 6.12
CA THR A 67 -16.69 8.90 7.26
C THR A 67 -18.08 9.37 6.83
N ASP A 68 -18.24 9.84 5.59
CA ASP A 68 -19.51 10.32 5.06
C ASP A 68 -20.39 9.22 4.44
N SER A 69 -19.90 7.98 4.39
CA SER A 69 -20.67 6.82 3.91
C SER A 69 -20.20 5.54 4.63
N PRO A 70 -20.51 5.38 5.94
CA PRO A 70 -20.01 4.27 6.74
C PRO A 70 -20.60 2.90 6.35
N ASP A 71 -21.78 2.89 5.72
CA ASP A 71 -22.46 1.67 5.26
C ASP A 71 -21.91 1.15 3.92
N ASP A 72 -21.10 1.96 3.23
CA ASP A 72 -20.43 1.55 1.99
C ASP A 72 -19.06 0.96 2.29
N GLN A 73 -18.62 0.03 1.42
CA GLN A 73 -17.31 -0.60 1.52
C GLN A 73 -16.14 0.39 1.30
N GLY A 74 -16.41 1.57 0.73
CA GLY A 74 -15.38 2.56 0.45
C GLY A 74 -14.35 2.02 -0.54
N LEU A 75 -13.04 2.15 -0.25
CA LEU A 75 -11.95 1.61 -1.08
C LEU A 75 -11.44 0.30 -0.48
N THR A 76 -11.41 -0.75 -1.29
CA THR A 76 -10.72 -2.01 -0.98
C THR A 76 -9.56 -2.21 -1.95
N ILE A 77 -8.39 -2.59 -1.44
CA ILE A 77 -7.23 -3.01 -2.24
C ILE A 77 -6.80 -4.38 -1.74
N LEU A 78 -6.62 -5.32 -2.66
CA LEU A 78 -6.14 -6.67 -2.38
C LEU A 78 -4.80 -6.89 -3.08
N ILE A 79 -3.84 -7.49 -2.38
CA ILE A 79 -2.54 -7.89 -2.92
C ILE A 79 -2.22 -9.30 -2.46
N ASP A 80 -2.29 -10.25 -3.38
CA ASP A 80 -2.05 -11.67 -3.10
C ASP A 80 -0.57 -12.10 -3.22
N ARG A 81 0.35 -11.27 -2.71
CA ARG A 81 1.77 -11.61 -2.63
C ARG A 81 2.18 -11.77 -1.18
N PHE A 82 2.56 -12.99 -0.82
CA PHE A 82 2.99 -13.33 0.53
C PHE A 82 4.26 -14.19 0.54
N PRO A 83 5.19 -13.97 1.49
CA PRO A 83 5.17 -12.96 2.56
C PRO A 83 5.17 -11.53 2.02
N VAL A 84 4.44 -10.65 2.70
CA VAL A 84 4.47 -9.21 2.39
C VAL A 84 5.84 -8.69 2.84
N THR A 85 6.62 -8.20 1.89
CA THR A 85 7.91 -7.55 2.13
C THR A 85 7.85 -6.06 1.83
N VAL A 86 8.85 -5.30 2.27
CA VAL A 86 9.05 -3.94 1.78
C VAL A 86 9.27 -3.99 0.26
N GLY A 87 8.59 -3.11 -0.49
CA GLY A 87 8.68 -3.11 -1.94
C GLY A 87 7.43 -2.58 -2.66
N GLN A 88 7.47 -2.70 -3.99
CA GLN A 88 6.43 -2.25 -4.91
C GLN A 88 5.59 -3.42 -5.42
N TYR A 89 4.26 -3.28 -5.33
CA TYR A 89 3.26 -4.25 -5.75
C TYR A 89 2.38 -3.62 -6.84
N ARG A 90 2.78 -3.80 -8.10
CA ARG A 90 2.05 -3.24 -9.26
C ARG A 90 0.88 -4.13 -9.64
N PHE A 91 -0.25 -3.53 -10.01
CA PHE A 91 -1.48 -4.25 -10.37
C PHE A 91 -1.38 -4.97 -11.73
N LYS A 92 -0.50 -4.51 -12.63
CA LYS A 92 -0.38 -4.93 -14.05
C LYS A 92 0.24 -6.32 -14.30
N GLU A 93 0.16 -7.26 -13.37
CA GLU A 93 0.82 -8.57 -13.56
C GLU A 93 -0.20 -9.62 -14.05
N ILE A 94 -0.66 -9.45 -15.30
CA ILE A 94 -1.69 -10.29 -15.94
C ILE A 94 -1.26 -11.77 -16.06
N LEU A 95 0.05 -12.04 -16.06
CA LEU A 95 0.63 -13.37 -16.27
C LEU A 95 1.12 -14.05 -14.99
N SER A 96 1.04 -13.40 -13.82
CA SER A 96 1.59 -14.00 -12.59
C SER A 96 0.59 -14.85 -11.81
N GLY A 97 -0.66 -14.97 -12.27
CA GLY A 97 -1.72 -15.63 -11.52
C GLY A 97 -2.02 -14.96 -10.18
N GLN A 98 -1.53 -13.71 -10.00
CA GLN A 98 -1.65 -12.95 -8.77
C GLN A 98 -2.76 -11.89 -8.87
N VAL A 99 -3.77 -11.98 -8.02
CA VAL A 99 -4.84 -11.01 -7.78
C VAL A 99 -4.30 -9.79 -7.05
N ARG A 100 -4.07 -8.74 -7.83
CA ARG A 100 -3.82 -7.39 -7.34
C ARG A 100 -4.86 -6.47 -7.93
N ASP A 101 -5.88 -6.19 -7.15
CA ASP A 101 -6.99 -5.36 -7.59
C ASP A 101 -7.37 -4.34 -6.53
N ALA A 102 -8.14 -3.38 -7.00
CA ALA A 102 -8.83 -2.44 -6.16
C ALA A 102 -10.26 -2.29 -6.64
N SER A 103 -11.16 -2.09 -5.67
CA SER A 103 -12.57 -1.83 -5.86
C SER A 103 -12.99 -0.64 -5.01
N TYR A 104 -14.02 0.07 -5.46
CA TYR A 104 -14.57 1.20 -4.75
C TYR A 104 -16.08 1.23 -4.82
N ARG A 105 -16.72 1.48 -3.68
CA ARG A 105 -18.16 1.64 -3.58
C ARG A 105 -18.52 2.87 -2.77
N GLN A 106 -19.41 3.69 -3.32
CA GLN A 106 -20.05 4.81 -2.63
C GLN A 106 -21.44 5.07 -3.21
N GLY A 107 -22.49 4.86 -2.42
CA GLY A 107 -23.87 4.93 -2.88
C GLY A 107 -24.09 4.10 -4.15
N ASN A 108 -24.50 4.76 -5.24
CA ASN A 108 -24.71 4.11 -6.54
C ASN A 108 -23.44 4.00 -7.40
N THR A 109 -22.30 4.50 -6.93
CA THR A 109 -21.02 4.39 -7.64
C THR A 109 -20.35 3.09 -7.24
N THR A 110 -20.11 2.22 -8.21
CA THR A 110 -19.23 1.05 -8.05
C THR A 110 -18.17 1.11 -9.13
N ALA A 111 -16.90 1.01 -8.73
CA ALA A 111 -15.77 1.10 -9.65
C ALA A 111 -14.75 0.01 -9.36
N TYR A 112 -14.13 -0.52 -10.42
CA TYR A 112 -13.11 -1.55 -10.33
C TYR A 112 -11.88 -1.17 -11.13
N SER A 113 -10.72 -1.58 -10.64
CA SER A 113 -9.43 -1.39 -11.32
C SER A 113 -9.34 -2.16 -12.65
N ASN A 114 -9.90 -3.38 -12.69
CA ASN A 114 -9.98 -4.19 -13.91
C ASN A 114 -10.97 -3.63 -14.96
N ALA A 115 -11.94 -2.79 -14.57
CA ALA A 115 -12.91 -2.19 -15.49
C ALA A 115 -12.30 -1.11 -16.41
N CYS A 116 -11.10 -0.63 -16.10
CA CYS A 116 -10.37 0.35 -16.91
C CYS A 116 -9.72 -0.24 -18.18
N GLY A 117 -9.80 -1.56 -18.42
CA GLY A 117 -9.12 -2.25 -19.52
C GLY A 117 -7.61 -2.42 -19.31
N LEU A 118 -6.99 -1.56 -18.49
CA LEU A 118 -5.66 -1.74 -17.92
C LEU A 118 -5.76 -1.59 -16.41
N ASN A 119 -5.30 -2.62 -15.69
CA ASN A 119 -5.21 -2.60 -14.24
C ASN A 119 -3.99 -1.76 -13.80
N ASP A 120 -4.19 -0.44 -13.70
CA ASP A 120 -3.15 0.53 -13.36
C ASP A 120 -3.20 0.88 -11.86
N GLY A 121 -2.14 0.54 -11.16
CA GLY A 121 -2.03 0.79 -9.74
C GLY A 121 -0.76 0.21 -9.14
N LEU A 122 -0.43 0.70 -7.96
CA LEU A 122 0.72 0.34 -7.18
C LEU A 122 0.40 0.49 -5.69
N VAL A 123 0.80 -0.51 -4.91
CA VAL A 123 1.00 -0.34 -3.48
C VAL A 123 2.50 -0.38 -3.20
N GLN A 124 2.99 0.61 -2.45
CA GLN A 124 4.35 0.69 -1.97
C GLN A 124 4.34 0.40 -0.48
N VAL A 125 4.82 -0.77 -0.07
CA VAL A 125 5.10 -1.05 1.34
C VAL A 125 6.46 -0.41 1.66
N LEU A 126 6.47 0.47 2.66
CA LEU A 126 7.66 1.25 3.06
C LEU A 126 8.34 0.65 4.28
N ALA A 127 7.57 0.07 5.20
CA ALA A 127 8.11 -0.67 6.33
C ALA A 127 7.10 -1.71 6.81
N ILE A 128 7.61 -2.85 7.30
CA ILE A 128 6.84 -3.90 7.96
C ILE A 128 7.61 -4.39 9.19
N ASP A 129 6.91 -4.51 10.31
CA ASP A 129 7.40 -5.17 11.52
C ASP A 129 6.49 -6.35 11.82
N ALA A 130 6.98 -7.55 11.52
CA ALA A 130 6.24 -8.79 11.72
C ALA A 130 6.13 -9.18 13.20
N GLN A 131 7.01 -8.69 14.08
CA GLN A 131 6.93 -8.97 15.53
C GLN A 131 5.85 -8.11 16.19
N GLN A 132 5.76 -6.85 15.77
CA GLN A 132 4.79 -5.90 16.31
C GLN A 132 3.44 -5.87 15.54
N HIS A 133 3.36 -6.65 14.45
CA HIS A 133 2.28 -6.62 13.47
C HIS A 133 1.96 -5.21 12.98
N THR A 134 2.99 -4.44 12.61
CA THR A 134 2.79 -3.10 12.06
C THR A 134 3.23 -3.03 10.60
N ILE A 135 2.54 -2.21 9.83
CA ILE A 135 2.85 -1.97 8.43
C ILE A 135 2.61 -0.50 8.10
N ARG A 136 3.44 0.06 7.22
CA ARG A 136 3.17 1.36 6.60
C ARG A 136 3.54 1.39 5.13
N GLY A 137 2.84 2.23 4.39
CA GLY A 137 3.05 2.40 2.96
C GLY A 137 2.16 3.44 2.32
N THR A 138 2.20 3.47 0.99
CA THR A 138 1.34 4.30 0.16
C THR A 138 0.68 3.45 -0.92
N PHE A 139 -0.42 3.94 -1.46
CA PHE A 139 -1.09 3.31 -2.58
C PHE A 139 -1.53 4.34 -3.60
N ARG A 140 -1.59 3.90 -4.86
CA ARG A 140 -2.25 4.57 -5.96
C ARG A 140 -2.97 3.51 -6.78
N ALA A 141 -4.26 3.68 -7.00
CA ALA A 141 -5.06 2.80 -7.83
C ALA A 141 -5.90 3.63 -8.80
N VAL A 142 -6.02 3.16 -10.03
CA VAL A 142 -6.95 3.71 -11.00
C VAL A 142 -8.14 2.78 -11.11
N LEU A 143 -9.34 3.31 -10.91
CA LEU A 143 -10.59 2.58 -11.01
C LEU A 143 -11.47 3.17 -12.11
N CYS A 144 -12.35 2.36 -12.67
CA CYS A 144 -13.36 2.83 -13.62
C CYS A 144 -14.72 2.31 -13.20
N ASP A 145 -15.77 3.11 -13.42
CA ASP A 145 -17.16 2.70 -13.15
C ASP A 145 -17.42 1.30 -13.76
N ALA A 146 -18.00 0.41 -12.96
CA ALA A 146 -18.33 -0.95 -13.35
C ALA A 146 -19.32 -0.96 -14.52
N GLU A 147 -20.35 -0.12 -14.40
CA GLU A 147 -21.37 0.06 -15.42
C GLU A 147 -21.01 1.25 -16.32
N SER A 148 -20.87 0.97 -17.61
CA SER A 148 -20.80 2.00 -18.64
C SER A 148 -22.22 2.34 -19.07
N ARG A 149 -22.63 3.62 -19.02
CA ARG A 149 -23.86 4.03 -19.73
C ARG A 149 -23.62 3.91 -21.23
N ALA A 150 -24.61 3.41 -21.97
CA ALA A 150 -24.51 3.25 -23.42
C ALA A 150 -24.10 4.59 -24.08
N GLY A 151 -23.06 4.56 -24.92
CA GLY A 151 -22.53 5.74 -25.62
C GLY A 151 -21.63 6.67 -24.80
N SER A 152 -21.27 6.31 -23.55
CA SER A 152 -20.37 7.12 -22.71
C SER A 152 -19.07 6.40 -22.37
N LYS A 153 -17.99 7.16 -22.17
CA LYS A 153 -16.76 6.62 -21.58
C LYS A 153 -17.00 6.33 -20.10
N ARG A 154 -16.50 5.18 -19.61
CA ARG A 154 -16.50 4.88 -18.17
C ARG A 154 -15.82 6.01 -17.41
N ARG A 155 -16.46 6.49 -16.34
CA ARG A 155 -15.86 7.46 -15.44
C ARG A 155 -14.64 6.82 -14.78
N ARG A 156 -13.54 7.57 -14.72
CA ARG A 156 -12.27 7.14 -14.14
C ARG A 156 -12.07 7.82 -12.80
N PHE A 157 -11.54 7.06 -11.85
CA PHE A 157 -11.16 7.53 -10.53
C PHE A 157 -9.69 7.23 -10.29
N VAL A 158 -9.00 8.18 -9.68
CA VAL A 158 -7.64 8.01 -9.17
C VAL A 158 -7.73 8.01 -7.65
N MET A 159 -7.44 6.86 -7.05
CA MET A 159 -7.45 6.65 -5.61
C MET A 159 -6.02 6.67 -5.10
N GLU A 160 -5.71 7.57 -4.18
CA GLU A 160 -4.36 7.76 -3.66
C GLU A 160 -4.38 7.90 -2.15
N GLY A 161 -3.35 7.42 -1.47
CA GLY A 161 -3.30 7.57 -0.02
C GLY A 161 -2.11 6.89 0.63
N SER A 162 -2.16 6.91 1.95
CA SER A 162 -1.18 6.29 2.84
C SER A 162 -1.88 5.42 3.86
N PHE A 163 -1.19 4.37 4.27
CA PHE A 163 -1.61 3.53 5.38
C PHE A 163 -0.46 3.37 6.35
N GLN A 164 -0.76 3.44 7.63
CA GLN A 164 0.13 3.07 8.72
C GLN A 164 -0.76 2.53 9.83
N GLY A 165 -0.38 1.40 10.41
CA GLY A 165 -1.11 0.89 11.55
C GLY A 165 -0.72 -0.53 11.90
N ARG A 166 -1.42 -1.06 12.90
CA ARG A 166 -1.40 -2.48 13.17
C ARG A 166 -2.22 -3.21 12.13
N TYR A 167 -1.71 -4.34 11.67
CA TYR A 167 -2.48 -5.28 10.86
C TYR A 167 -2.90 -6.49 11.69
N VAL A 168 -4.03 -7.07 11.35
CA VAL A 168 -4.45 -8.36 11.91
C VAL A 168 -3.85 -9.46 11.04
N ALA A 169 -3.10 -10.38 11.66
CA ALA A 169 -2.68 -11.61 11.02
C ALA A 169 -3.83 -12.62 11.16
N GLN A 170 -4.39 -13.07 10.03
CA GLN A 170 -5.42 -14.10 9.97
C GLN A 170 -4.88 -15.38 9.34
#